data_AF-A0A812JSW0-F1
#
_entry.id   AF-A0A812JSW0-F1
#
_cell.length_a   1.000
_cell.length_b   1.000
_cell.length_c   1.000
_cell.angle_alpha   90.00
_cell.angle_beta   90.00
_cell.angle_gamma   90.00
#
_symmetry.space_group_name_H-M   'P 1'
#
loop_
_entity.id
_entity.type
_entity.pdbx_description
1 polymer ?
#
loop_
_entity_poly.entity_id
_entity_poly.type
_entity_poly.pdbx_seq_one_letter_code
_entity_poly.pdbx_strand_id
1 'polypeptide(L)'
;MATAEELRQRLHLQEAKHTADVQRLNVQIQELRRIVKELEEQDAGNVGRLQSSDSFTRRVEWTIPDFKKEERSTVRGQPLWSPRFSIAGVNNVRLEFLPKGRDKSYEGFCSLFLWCPAGVKIRYQLWVGSFLKAPDLDEYKGEIGHGHSNFCPLEPEIDRKADSITVGVDIIEVIISHELTEKGLTLTSWPLQRLVAKEAEVLENRGVNQVIWKINKISECMKNYPRGSSMCSKSFTAGGISEILMEFYPNGSQITKKDGHCSFYLRCPDGVSMIVTLIVGKTRKGPIKTTFDTASGKGLPDFCPVKDEINWDDDSIEVGIELQNRPSKVLTLTS
;
A
#
# COMPACT_ATOMS: atom_id res chain seq x y z
N MET A 1 73.10 -22.72 26.40
CA MET A 1 72.90 -22.20 25.03
C MET A 1 72.53 -23.38 24.16
N ALA A 2 71.36 -23.38 23.53
CA ALA A 2 70.97 -24.47 22.62
C ALA A 2 71.98 -24.55 21.47
N THR A 3 72.38 -25.76 21.09
CA THR A 3 73.35 -25.95 20.01
C THR A 3 72.71 -25.59 18.66
N ALA A 4 73.52 -25.18 17.68
CA ALA A 4 73.01 -24.84 16.34
C ALA A 4 72.23 -26.02 15.71
N GLU A 5 72.58 -27.26 16.06
CA GLU A 5 71.90 -28.49 15.64
C GLU A 5 70.48 -28.60 16.22
N GLU A 6 70.31 -28.30 17.51
CA GLU A 6 69.00 -28.33 18.20
C GLU A 6 68.04 -27.26 17.64
N LEU A 7 68.56 -26.08 17.29
CA LEU A 7 67.77 -25.02 16.66
C LEU A 7 67.32 -25.41 15.25
N ARG A 8 68.17 -26.09 14.47
CA ARG A 8 67.82 -26.61 13.14
C ARG A 8 66.74 -27.68 13.20
N GLN A 9 66.85 -28.61 14.15
CA GLN A 9 65.83 -29.65 14.36
C GLN A 9 64.48 -29.06 14.78
N ARG A 10 64.47 -28.07 15.68
CA ARG A 10 63.24 -27.36 16.07
C ARG A 10 62.61 -26.62 14.91
N LEU A 11 63.41 -25.95 14.07
CA LEU A 11 62.93 -25.25 12.89
C LEU A 11 62.29 -26.23 11.90
N HIS A 12 62.95 -27.35 11.59
CA HIS A 12 62.38 -28.38 10.71
C HIS A 12 61.07 -28.96 11.23
N LEU A 13 60.96 -29.22 12.54
CA LEU A 13 59.72 -29.71 13.13
C LEU A 13 58.60 -28.66 13.03
N GLN A 14 58.93 -27.39 13.23
CA GLN A 14 57.98 -26.29 13.12
C GLN A 14 57.53 -26.07 11.67
N GLU A 15 58.43 -26.17 10.68
CA GLU A 15 58.12 -26.11 9.26
C GLU A 15 57.23 -27.27 8.81
N ALA A 16 57.51 -28.49 9.29
CA ALA A 16 56.68 -29.66 9.01
C ALA A 16 55.25 -29.49 9.56
N LYS A 17 55.13 -28.98 10.79
CA LYS A 17 53.83 -28.67 11.41
C LYS A 17 53.08 -27.59 10.64
N HIS A 18 53.75 -26.50 10.30
CA HIS A 18 53.14 -25.40 9.55
C HIS A 18 52.69 -25.86 8.15
N THR A 19 53.48 -26.71 7.49
CA THR A 19 53.11 -27.29 6.20
C THR A 19 51.86 -28.16 6.31
N ALA A 20 51.74 -28.98 7.35
CA ALA A 20 50.54 -29.79 7.60
C ALA A 20 49.30 -28.92 7.90
N ASP A 21 49.46 -27.84 8.67
CA ASP A 21 48.36 -26.91 8.97
C ASP A 21 47.90 -26.16 7.72
N VAL A 22 48.83 -25.72 6.86
CA VAL A 22 48.51 -25.08 5.56
C VAL A 22 47.79 -26.05 4.64
N GLN A 23 48.21 -27.32 4.58
CA GLN A 23 47.51 -28.35 3.79
C GLN A 23 46.09 -28.58 4.30
N ARG A 24 45.90 -28.66 5.63
CA ARG A 24 44.58 -28.82 6.24
C ARG A 24 43.66 -27.63 5.93
N LEU A 25 44.17 -26.40 6.04
CA LEU A 25 43.42 -25.19 5.70
C LEU A 25 43.06 -25.14 4.22
N ASN A 26 43.97 -25.56 3.33
CA ASN A 26 43.67 -25.62 1.90
C ASN A 26 42.54 -26.59 1.57
N VAL A 27 42.46 -27.75 2.25
CA VAL A 27 41.33 -28.69 2.12
C VAL A 27 40.02 -28.04 2.59
N GLN A 28 40.04 -27.34 3.72
CA GLN A 28 38.85 -26.62 4.21
C GLN A 28 38.42 -25.49 3.28
N ILE A 29 39.35 -24.75 2.69
CA ILE A 29 39.07 -23.71 1.70
C ILE A 29 38.46 -24.31 0.43
N GLN A 30 38.95 -25.46 -0.03
CA GLN A 30 38.37 -26.16 -1.18
C GLN A 30 36.94 -26.63 -0.90
N GLU A 31 36.68 -27.16 0.29
CA GLU A 31 35.34 -27.59 0.68
C GLU A 31 34.38 -26.40 0.83
N LEU A 32 34.82 -25.29 1.42
CA LEU A 32 34.04 -24.06 1.48
C LEU A 32 33.74 -23.52 0.08
N ARG A 33 34.71 -23.56 -0.85
CA ARG A 33 34.47 -23.16 -2.25
C ARG A 33 33.47 -24.07 -2.94
N ARG A 34 33.48 -25.38 -2.66
CA ARG A 34 32.49 -26.33 -3.17
C ARG A 34 31.10 -26.00 -2.64
N ILE A 35 30.96 -25.75 -1.34
CA ILE A 35 29.68 -25.38 -0.70
C ILE A 35 29.18 -24.04 -1.25
N VAL A 36 30.05 -23.04 -1.39
CA VAL A 36 29.69 -21.74 -2.00
C VAL A 36 29.20 -21.95 -3.42
N LYS A 37 29.88 -22.78 -4.22
CA LYS A 37 29.45 -23.08 -5.59
C LYS A 37 28.11 -23.82 -5.65
N GLU A 38 27.86 -24.75 -4.74
CA GLU A 38 26.57 -25.46 -4.63
C GLU A 38 25.44 -24.53 -4.19
N LEU A 39 25.72 -23.59 -3.28
CA LEU A 39 24.80 -22.53 -2.89
C LEU A 39 24.56 -21.55 -4.05
N GLU A 40 25.60 -21.17 -4.79
CA GLU A 40 25.50 -20.31 -5.98
C GLU A 40 24.76 -21.00 -7.13
N GLU A 41 24.83 -22.33 -7.28
CA GLU A 41 24.09 -23.09 -8.29
C GLU A 41 22.63 -23.31 -7.87
N GLN A 42 22.36 -23.52 -6.57
CA GLN A 42 21.00 -23.44 -6.01
C GLN A 42 20.41 -22.04 -6.18
N ASP A 43 21.22 -21.00 -5.95
CA ASP A 43 20.82 -19.63 -6.17
C ASP A 43 20.78 -19.28 -7.66
N ALA A 44 21.56 -19.87 -8.56
CA ALA A 44 21.46 -19.59 -10.00
C ALA A 44 20.07 -19.98 -10.57
N GLY A 45 19.44 -21.01 -9.98
CA GLY A 45 18.02 -21.33 -10.20
C GLY A 45 17.05 -20.25 -9.69
N ASN A 46 17.46 -19.44 -8.71
CA ASN A 46 16.71 -18.29 -8.14
C ASN A 46 17.16 -16.90 -8.68
N VAL A 47 18.39 -16.76 -9.17
CA VAL A 47 19.08 -15.51 -9.54
C VAL A 47 18.90 -15.24 -11.03
N GLY A 48 18.53 -16.25 -11.83
CA GLY A 48 17.90 -16.06 -13.15
C GLY A 48 16.58 -15.27 -13.11
N ARG A 49 16.02 -15.02 -11.91
CA ARG A 49 14.84 -14.16 -11.67
C ARG A 49 15.17 -12.74 -11.19
N LEU A 50 16.41 -12.28 -11.28
CA LEU A 50 16.70 -10.83 -11.24
C LEU A 50 16.35 -10.17 -12.59
N GLN A 51 15.16 -10.46 -13.11
CA GLN A 51 14.54 -9.65 -14.16
C GLN A 51 13.85 -8.48 -13.47
N SER A 52 14.43 -7.28 -13.62
CA SER A 52 13.95 -5.99 -13.12
C SER A 52 13.52 -5.99 -11.66
N SER A 53 14.25 -5.32 -10.77
CA SER A 53 13.77 -5.16 -9.41
C SER A 53 12.45 -4.35 -9.41
N ASP A 54 11.31 -5.05 -9.36
CA ASP A 54 9.98 -4.49 -9.11
C ASP A 54 9.88 -3.85 -7.70
N SER A 55 11.03 -3.70 -7.02
CA SER A 55 11.24 -2.84 -5.86
C SER A 55 10.80 -1.41 -6.07
N PHE A 56 10.64 -0.93 -7.32
CA PHE A 56 10.13 0.40 -7.64
C PHE A 56 8.66 0.41 -8.06
N THR A 57 8.15 -0.72 -8.53
CA THR A 57 6.74 -0.87 -8.89
C THR A 57 5.89 -0.77 -7.63
N ARG A 58 4.94 0.17 -7.62
CA ARG A 58 4.03 0.42 -6.48
C ARG A 58 2.57 0.18 -6.83
N ARG A 59 2.25 0.11 -8.12
CA ARG A 59 0.91 -0.13 -8.62
C ARG A 59 0.94 -1.36 -9.50
N VAL A 60 0.00 -2.27 -9.24
CA VAL A 60 -0.29 -3.39 -10.13
C VAL A 60 -1.76 -3.32 -10.49
N GLU A 61 -2.03 -3.48 -11.78
CA GLU A 61 -3.37 -3.51 -12.35
C GLU A 61 -3.56 -4.87 -13.03
N TRP A 62 -4.69 -5.52 -12.74
CA TRP A 62 -5.07 -6.79 -13.34
C TRP A 62 -6.43 -6.63 -14.02
N THR A 63 -6.41 -6.63 -15.34
CA THR A 63 -7.62 -6.58 -16.17
C THR A 63 -8.10 -7.99 -16.50
N ILE A 64 -9.38 -8.24 -16.25
CA ILE A 64 -10.09 -9.46 -16.61
C ILE A 64 -10.94 -9.14 -17.85
N PRO A 65 -10.56 -9.63 -19.04
CA PRO A 65 -11.33 -9.44 -20.27
C PRO A 65 -12.54 -10.38 -20.31
N ASP A 66 -13.45 -10.14 -21.28
CA ASP A 66 -14.68 -10.91 -21.50
C ASP A 66 -15.53 -11.09 -20.23
N PHE A 67 -15.59 -10.04 -19.41
CA PHE A 67 -16.06 -10.15 -18.03
C PHE A 67 -17.53 -10.55 -17.94
N LYS A 68 -18.39 -10.19 -18.91
CA LYS A 68 -19.79 -10.67 -18.96
C LYS A 68 -19.89 -12.20 -18.99
N LYS A 69 -18.95 -12.89 -19.63
CA LYS A 69 -18.93 -14.36 -19.65
C LYS A 69 -18.58 -14.88 -18.26
N GLU A 70 -17.51 -14.33 -17.69
CA GLU A 70 -17.03 -14.71 -16.35
C GLU A 70 -18.11 -14.47 -15.29
N GLU A 71 -18.70 -13.27 -15.26
CA GLU A 71 -19.79 -12.88 -14.36
C GLU A 71 -20.98 -13.86 -14.41
N ARG A 72 -21.34 -14.37 -15.59
CA ARG A 72 -22.41 -15.36 -15.73
C ARG A 72 -22.03 -16.73 -15.18
N SER A 73 -20.79 -17.17 -15.38
CA SER A 73 -20.32 -18.50 -14.94
C SER A 73 -19.90 -18.55 -13.48
N THR A 74 -19.40 -17.44 -12.91
CA THR A 74 -18.92 -17.40 -11.53
C THR A 74 -20.09 -17.53 -10.56
N VAL A 75 -19.95 -18.37 -9.54
CA VAL A 75 -20.92 -18.45 -8.42
C VAL A 75 -20.43 -17.62 -7.23
N ARG A 76 -21.34 -17.24 -6.32
CA ARG A 76 -20.95 -16.57 -5.07
C ARG A 76 -19.93 -17.42 -4.31
N GLY A 77 -18.92 -16.77 -3.74
CA GLY A 77 -17.82 -17.45 -3.03
C GLY A 77 -16.75 -18.05 -3.94
N GLN A 78 -16.92 -18.04 -5.27
CA GLN A 78 -15.89 -18.51 -6.20
C GLN A 78 -14.86 -17.41 -6.50
N PRO A 79 -13.58 -17.60 -6.16
CA PRO A 79 -12.55 -16.62 -6.42
C PRO A 79 -11.99 -16.73 -7.85
N LEU A 80 -11.82 -15.56 -8.46
CA LEU A 80 -10.90 -15.34 -9.56
C LEU A 80 -9.57 -14.90 -8.98
N TRP A 81 -8.49 -15.36 -9.59
CA TRP A 81 -7.17 -15.09 -9.05
C TRP A 81 -6.25 -14.48 -10.09
N SER A 82 -5.52 -13.45 -9.68
CA SER A 82 -4.47 -12.91 -10.53
C SER A 82 -3.35 -13.95 -10.72
N PRO A 83 -2.54 -13.81 -11.78
CA PRO A 83 -1.18 -14.33 -11.78
C PRO A 83 -0.43 -13.85 -10.53
N ARG A 84 0.56 -14.64 -10.06
CA ARG A 84 1.49 -14.14 -9.04
C ARG A 84 2.37 -13.05 -9.64
N PHE A 85 2.65 -12.02 -8.87
CA PHE A 85 3.49 -10.90 -9.27
C PHE A 85 4.44 -10.47 -8.14
N SER A 86 5.42 -9.67 -8.50
CA SER A 86 6.32 -9.00 -7.57
C SER A 86 5.98 -7.51 -7.52
N ILE A 87 5.96 -6.92 -6.33
CA ILE A 87 5.66 -5.50 -6.15
C ILE A 87 6.36 -4.96 -4.91
N ALA A 88 6.94 -3.77 -5.01
CA ALA A 88 7.62 -3.11 -3.90
C ALA A 88 8.67 -3.98 -3.17
N GLY A 89 9.31 -4.89 -3.91
CA GLY A 89 10.34 -5.78 -3.38
C GLY A 89 9.77 -7.02 -2.67
N VAL A 90 8.45 -7.17 -2.63
CA VAL A 90 7.76 -8.37 -2.14
C VAL A 90 7.47 -9.27 -3.33
N ASN A 91 7.93 -10.53 -3.25
CA ASN A 91 7.70 -11.53 -4.27
C ASN A 91 6.48 -12.40 -3.94
N ASN A 92 5.94 -13.10 -4.95
CA ASN A 92 4.83 -14.04 -4.80
C ASN A 92 3.55 -13.40 -4.24
N VAL A 93 3.30 -12.13 -4.55
CA VAL A 93 2.06 -11.43 -4.21
C VAL A 93 0.96 -11.84 -5.20
N ARG A 94 -0.31 -11.83 -4.77
CA ARG A 94 -1.47 -12.17 -5.61
C ARG A 94 -2.73 -11.43 -5.18
N LEU A 95 -3.65 -11.20 -6.12
CA LEU A 95 -5.00 -10.72 -5.83
C LEU A 95 -6.01 -11.87 -5.91
N GLU A 96 -6.93 -11.89 -4.95
CA GLU A 96 -8.13 -12.73 -4.92
C GLU A 96 -9.34 -11.83 -5.12
N PHE A 97 -10.03 -11.98 -6.25
CA PHE A 97 -11.22 -11.22 -6.60
C PHE A 97 -12.44 -12.13 -6.64
N LEU A 98 -13.48 -11.80 -5.88
CA LEU A 98 -14.77 -12.51 -5.92
C LEU A 98 -15.84 -11.59 -6.51
N PRO A 99 -16.17 -11.71 -7.81
CA PRO A 99 -17.16 -10.87 -8.46
C PRO A 99 -18.49 -10.78 -7.71
N LYS A 100 -19.00 -11.94 -7.25
CA LYS A 100 -20.28 -12.05 -6.54
C LYS A 100 -20.16 -12.02 -5.01
N GLY A 101 -18.99 -11.61 -4.52
CA GLY A 101 -18.66 -11.55 -3.11
C GLY A 101 -18.45 -12.93 -2.46
N ARG A 102 -18.09 -12.92 -1.17
CA ARG A 102 -18.10 -14.10 -0.28
C ARG A 102 -19.52 -14.41 0.20
N ASP A 103 -19.69 -15.54 0.88
CA ASP A 103 -21.00 -16.02 1.35
C ASP A 103 -21.79 -14.97 2.13
N LYS A 104 -21.12 -14.22 3.02
CA LYS A 104 -21.73 -13.19 3.88
C LYS A 104 -21.67 -11.77 3.30
N SER A 105 -21.27 -11.62 2.03
CA SER A 105 -21.22 -10.31 1.39
C SER A 105 -22.61 -9.80 1.02
N TYR A 106 -22.77 -8.49 0.96
CA TYR A 106 -24.00 -7.87 0.47
C TYR A 106 -24.28 -8.29 -0.97
N GLU A 107 -25.57 -8.37 -1.32
CA GLU A 107 -25.97 -8.65 -2.70
C GLU A 107 -25.45 -7.56 -3.65
N GLY A 108 -24.91 -7.97 -4.80
CA GLY A 108 -24.30 -7.06 -5.78
C GLY A 108 -22.90 -6.53 -5.42
N PHE A 109 -22.39 -6.81 -4.22
CA PHE A 109 -21.03 -6.42 -3.82
C PHE A 109 -20.00 -7.47 -4.20
N CYS A 110 -18.86 -7.00 -4.69
CA CYS A 110 -17.67 -7.83 -4.89
C CYS A 110 -16.80 -7.87 -3.62
N SER A 111 -15.86 -8.80 -3.60
CA SER A 111 -14.79 -8.86 -2.61
C SER A 111 -13.42 -8.83 -3.28
N LEU A 112 -12.44 -8.22 -2.61
CA LEU A 112 -11.07 -8.16 -3.10
C LEU A 112 -10.10 -8.31 -1.93
N PHE A 113 -9.09 -9.17 -2.11
CA PHE A 113 -8.05 -9.43 -1.11
C PHE A 113 -6.66 -9.44 -1.75
N LEU A 114 -5.68 -8.94 -0.99
CA LEU A 114 -4.26 -9.05 -1.26
C LEU A 114 -3.69 -10.24 -0.49
N TRP A 115 -2.94 -11.08 -1.20
CA TRP A 115 -2.21 -12.21 -0.63
C TRP A 115 -0.72 -11.92 -0.72
N CYS A 116 -0.03 -11.99 0.43
CA CYS A 116 1.41 -11.77 0.53
C CYS A 116 2.09 -12.89 1.32
N PRO A 117 3.40 -13.09 1.12
CA PRO A 117 4.18 -14.03 1.92
C PRO A 117 4.27 -13.59 3.38
N ALA A 118 4.60 -14.55 4.25
CA ALA A 118 4.82 -14.30 5.68
C ALA A 118 6.04 -13.39 5.93
N GLY A 119 6.05 -12.66 7.05
CA GLY A 119 7.16 -11.81 7.49
C GLY A 119 7.14 -10.40 6.90
N VAL A 120 6.03 -10.00 6.28
CA VAL A 120 5.87 -8.69 5.67
C VAL A 120 4.72 -7.93 6.32
N LYS A 121 4.95 -6.65 6.62
CA LYS A 121 3.91 -5.71 6.99
C LYS A 121 3.74 -4.69 5.87
N ILE A 122 2.53 -4.57 5.33
CA ILE A 122 2.25 -3.78 4.14
C ILE A 122 1.12 -2.81 4.42
N ARG A 123 1.31 -1.55 4.03
CA ARG A 123 0.25 -0.56 3.89
C ARG A 123 -0.11 -0.40 2.43
N TYR A 124 -1.36 -0.61 2.07
CA TYR A 124 -1.81 -0.69 0.68
C TYR A 124 -3.22 -0.18 0.49
N GLN A 125 -3.55 0.20 -0.74
CA GLN A 125 -4.89 0.62 -1.16
C GLN A 125 -5.37 -0.27 -2.29
N LEU A 126 -6.46 -0.99 -2.06
CA LEU A 126 -7.11 -1.83 -3.07
C LEU A 126 -8.10 -0.99 -3.90
N TRP A 127 -8.34 -1.44 -5.14
CA TRP A 127 -9.34 -0.81 -6.02
C TRP A 127 -9.93 -1.79 -7.04
N VAL A 128 -11.17 -1.49 -7.46
CA VAL A 128 -11.95 -2.21 -8.48
C VAL A 128 -12.57 -1.15 -9.39
N GLY A 129 -12.25 -1.20 -10.69
CA GLY A 129 -12.63 -0.19 -11.67
C GLY A 129 -12.16 1.20 -11.26
N SER A 130 -13.11 2.09 -11.00
CA SER A 130 -12.86 3.46 -10.53
C SER A 130 -12.94 3.60 -9.01
N PHE A 131 -13.43 2.58 -8.30
CA PHE A 131 -13.62 2.62 -6.86
C PHE A 131 -12.34 2.26 -6.10
N LEU A 132 -11.96 3.11 -5.15
CA LEU A 132 -10.87 2.88 -4.21
C LEU A 132 -11.39 2.74 -2.78
N LYS A 133 -10.82 1.79 -2.03
CA LYS A 133 -11.02 1.70 -0.58
C LYS A 133 -10.02 2.57 0.16
N ALA A 134 -10.27 2.91 1.43
CA ALA A 134 -9.24 3.52 2.26
C ALA A 134 -8.04 2.56 2.43
N PRO A 135 -6.81 3.08 2.62
CA PRO A 135 -5.64 2.23 2.85
C PRO A 135 -5.78 1.35 4.08
N ASP A 136 -5.39 0.09 3.94
CA ASP A 136 -5.27 -0.88 5.03
C ASP A 136 -3.80 -1.06 5.42
N LEU A 137 -3.56 -1.51 6.65
CA LEU A 137 -2.24 -1.87 7.16
C LEU A 137 -2.31 -3.28 7.76
N ASP A 138 -1.68 -4.25 7.10
CA ASP A 138 -1.72 -5.64 7.51
C ASP A 138 -0.33 -6.22 7.72
N GLU A 139 -0.21 -7.11 8.71
CA GLU A 139 0.97 -7.91 8.98
C GLU A 139 0.70 -9.37 8.61
N TYR A 140 1.44 -9.86 7.63
CA TYR A 140 1.29 -11.20 7.10
C TYR A 140 2.15 -12.17 7.91
N LYS A 141 1.53 -12.92 8.81
CA LYS A 141 2.18 -13.98 9.60
C LYS A 141 2.21 -15.33 8.88
N GLY A 142 1.47 -15.44 7.78
CA GLY A 142 1.33 -16.61 6.93
C GLY A 142 0.82 -16.19 5.55
N GLU A 143 0.74 -17.13 4.61
CA GLU A 143 0.11 -16.89 3.30
C GLU A 143 -1.41 -16.85 3.49
N ILE A 144 -1.94 -15.68 3.86
CA ILE A 144 -3.36 -15.41 4.06
C ILE A 144 -3.77 -14.13 3.31
N GLY A 145 -5.02 -14.11 2.82
CA GLY A 145 -5.58 -12.95 2.13
C GLY A 145 -6.14 -11.91 3.09
N HIS A 146 -5.66 -10.67 2.98
CA HIS A 146 -6.21 -9.50 3.68
C HIS A 146 -6.94 -8.58 2.71
N GLY A 147 -8.06 -7.99 3.14
CA GLY A 147 -8.92 -7.18 2.26
C GLY A 147 -10.37 -7.18 2.73
N HIS A 148 -11.32 -6.94 1.81
CA HIS A 148 -12.71 -6.68 2.18
C HIS A 148 -13.69 -7.63 1.52
N SER A 149 -14.57 -8.23 2.34
CA SER A 149 -15.68 -9.05 1.85
C SER A 149 -16.79 -8.18 1.20
N ASN A 150 -17.00 -6.96 1.69
CA ASN A 150 -17.92 -5.98 1.10
C ASN A 150 -17.09 -4.83 0.53
N PHE A 151 -16.42 -5.09 -0.61
CA PHE A 151 -15.48 -4.13 -1.18
C PHE A 151 -16.22 -2.93 -1.78
N CYS A 152 -16.96 -3.15 -2.86
CA CYS A 152 -17.84 -2.20 -3.52
C CYS A 152 -18.95 -2.90 -4.32
N PRO A 153 -20.03 -2.18 -4.71
CA PRO A 153 -20.95 -2.64 -5.75
C PRO A 153 -20.18 -2.96 -7.04
N LEU A 154 -20.45 -4.10 -7.67
CA LEU A 154 -19.70 -4.55 -8.84
C LEU A 154 -20.11 -3.82 -10.13
N GLU A 155 -21.42 -3.71 -10.38
CA GLU A 155 -21.99 -3.23 -11.64
C GLU A 155 -21.38 -1.93 -12.18
N PRO A 156 -21.18 -0.86 -11.36
CA PRO A 156 -20.70 0.42 -11.85
C PRO A 156 -19.22 0.40 -12.27
N GLU A 157 -18.47 -0.59 -11.77
CA GLU A 157 -17.03 -0.69 -11.95
C GLU A 157 -16.66 -1.55 -13.17
N ILE A 158 -17.64 -2.16 -13.84
CA ILE A 158 -17.45 -2.93 -15.08
C ILE A 158 -17.35 -1.95 -16.26
N ASP A 159 -16.26 -2.05 -17.03
CA ASP A 159 -16.20 -1.39 -18.34
C ASP A 159 -17.06 -2.17 -19.34
N ARG A 160 -18.33 -1.77 -19.45
CA ARG A 160 -19.29 -2.40 -20.38
C ARG A 160 -18.93 -2.23 -21.85
N LYS A 161 -18.13 -1.22 -22.21
CA LYS A 161 -17.68 -0.94 -23.58
C LYS A 161 -16.54 -1.86 -23.97
N ALA A 162 -15.57 -2.04 -23.08
CA ALA A 162 -14.45 -2.96 -23.29
C ALA A 162 -14.78 -4.42 -22.90
N ASP A 163 -15.95 -4.66 -22.29
CA ASP A 163 -16.34 -5.94 -21.68
C ASP A 163 -15.25 -6.48 -20.73
N SER A 164 -14.80 -5.62 -19.82
CA SER A 164 -13.72 -5.97 -18.90
C SER A 164 -13.94 -5.34 -17.53
N ILE A 165 -13.22 -5.86 -16.54
CA ILE A 165 -13.07 -5.21 -15.24
C ILE A 165 -11.60 -5.18 -14.88
N THR A 166 -11.14 -4.09 -14.28
CA THR A 166 -9.76 -4.00 -13.78
C THR A 166 -9.78 -3.90 -12.27
N VAL A 167 -8.98 -4.72 -11.61
CA VAL A 167 -8.76 -4.68 -10.16
C VAL A 167 -7.29 -4.46 -9.89
N GLY A 168 -6.94 -3.89 -8.76
CA GLY A 168 -5.53 -3.62 -8.49
C GLY A 168 -5.23 -3.23 -7.06
N VAL A 169 -3.94 -2.97 -6.86
CA VAL A 169 -3.37 -2.58 -5.58
C VAL A 169 -2.32 -1.50 -5.77
N ASP A 170 -2.39 -0.49 -4.91
CA ASP A 170 -1.37 0.53 -4.70
C ASP A 170 -0.66 0.25 -3.37
N ILE A 171 0.62 -0.13 -3.42
CA ILE A 171 1.46 -0.33 -2.24
C ILE A 171 1.99 1.04 -1.82
N ILE A 172 1.64 1.45 -0.60
CA ILE A 172 2.07 2.73 -0.05
C ILE A 172 3.35 2.54 0.76
N GLU A 173 3.44 1.43 1.49
CA GLU A 173 4.54 1.12 2.39
C GLU A 173 4.73 -0.39 2.54
N VAL A 174 5.99 -0.82 2.61
CA VAL A 174 6.37 -2.20 2.92
C VAL A 174 7.42 -2.15 4.00
N ILE A 175 7.21 -2.90 5.07
CA ILE A 175 8.16 -3.15 6.13
C ILE A 175 8.43 -4.65 6.10
N ILE A 176 9.64 -5.04 5.70
CA ILE A 176 10.08 -6.43 5.73
C ILE A 176 10.95 -6.61 6.98
N SER A 177 10.53 -7.49 7.88
CA SER A 177 11.30 -7.87 9.06
C SER A 177 12.05 -9.16 8.76
N HIS A 178 13.38 -9.10 8.74
CA HIS A 178 14.22 -10.30 8.71
C HIS A 178 14.85 -10.51 10.09
N GLU A 179 14.61 -11.67 10.70
CA GLU A 179 15.41 -12.11 11.84
C GLU A 179 16.73 -12.67 11.30
N LEU A 180 17.82 -11.94 11.54
CA LEU A 180 19.12 -12.28 10.97
C LEU A 180 19.89 -13.33 11.79
N THR A 181 19.48 -13.63 13.03
CA THR A 181 20.11 -14.65 13.90
C THR A 181 19.18 -15.13 15.02
N GLU A 182 19.48 -16.30 15.60
CA GLU A 182 18.85 -16.85 16.84
C GLU A 182 18.96 -15.91 18.07
N LYS A 183 19.64 -14.77 17.96
CA LYS A 183 19.83 -13.78 19.04
C LYS A 183 18.87 -12.59 18.97
N GLY A 184 17.80 -12.67 18.18
CA GLY A 184 16.72 -11.68 18.18
C GLY A 184 17.06 -10.34 17.51
N LEU A 185 17.98 -10.33 16.54
CA LEU A 185 18.26 -9.15 15.72
C LEU A 185 17.29 -9.09 14.53
N THR A 186 16.30 -8.19 14.61
CA THR A 186 15.38 -7.89 13.51
C THR A 186 15.90 -6.71 12.70
N LEU A 187 16.22 -6.93 11.41
CA LEU A 187 16.48 -5.84 10.48
C LEU A 187 15.16 -5.37 9.87
N THR A 188 14.81 -4.11 10.07
CA THR A 188 13.74 -3.43 9.34
C THR A 188 14.38 -2.48 8.34
N SER A 189 14.08 -2.67 7.05
CA SER A 189 14.57 -1.78 5.99
C SER A 189 13.41 -1.04 5.35
N TRP A 190 13.61 0.24 5.10
CA TRP A 190 12.72 1.07 4.30
C TRP A 190 13.44 1.32 2.98
N PRO A 191 12.79 1.16 1.82
CA PRO A 191 13.43 1.51 0.55
C PRO A 191 13.81 2.99 0.57
N LEU A 192 15.12 3.31 0.50
CA LEU A 192 15.64 4.69 0.54
C LEU A 192 14.92 5.59 -0.48
N GLN A 193 14.60 5.03 -1.63
CA GLN A 193 13.93 5.73 -2.71
C GLN A 193 12.50 6.15 -2.35
N ARG A 194 11.81 5.41 -1.46
CA ARG A 194 10.50 5.83 -0.94
C ARG A 194 10.65 7.04 -0.02
N LEU A 195 11.67 7.04 0.84
CA LEU A 195 11.95 8.19 1.70
C LEU A 195 12.21 9.42 0.83
N VAL A 196 13.04 9.30 -0.20
CA VAL A 196 13.33 10.40 -1.13
C VAL A 196 12.08 10.84 -1.90
N ALA A 197 11.33 9.91 -2.49
CA ALA A 197 10.13 10.25 -3.27
C ALA A 197 9.06 10.92 -2.41
N LYS A 198 8.85 10.45 -1.17
CA LYS A 198 7.92 11.04 -0.22
C LYS A 198 8.32 12.48 0.12
N GLU A 199 9.59 12.70 0.47
CA GLU A 199 10.07 14.06 0.78
C GLU A 199 10.02 14.98 -0.45
N ALA A 200 10.33 14.48 -1.65
CA ALA A 200 10.22 15.24 -2.89
C ALA A 200 8.77 15.68 -3.17
N GLU A 201 7.80 14.77 -3.03
CA GLU A 201 6.37 15.07 -3.21
C GLU A 201 5.87 16.13 -2.21
N VAL A 202 6.35 16.07 -0.96
CA VAL A 202 6.07 17.07 0.08
C VAL A 202 6.62 18.44 -0.29
N LEU A 203 7.84 18.50 -0.82
CA LEU A 203 8.47 19.75 -1.24
C LEU A 203 7.75 20.37 -2.44
N GLU A 204 7.43 19.55 -3.45
CA GLU A 204 6.72 19.97 -4.66
C GLU A 204 5.33 20.51 -4.34
N ASN A 205 4.56 19.79 -3.52
CA ASN A 205 3.18 20.16 -3.19
C ASN A 205 3.04 21.03 -1.95
N ARG A 206 4.16 21.59 -1.45
CA ARG A 206 4.16 22.45 -0.26
C ARG A 206 3.29 23.70 -0.43
N GLY A 207 3.26 24.25 -1.64
CA GLY A 207 2.48 25.44 -1.99
C GLY A 207 1.01 25.14 -2.33
N VAL A 208 0.62 23.87 -2.44
CA VAL A 208 -0.76 23.48 -2.78
C VAL A 208 -1.62 23.63 -1.54
N ASN A 209 -2.52 24.62 -1.54
CA ASN A 209 -3.44 24.88 -0.44
C ASN A 209 -4.86 24.41 -0.73
N GLN A 210 -5.19 24.04 -1.96
CA GLN A 210 -6.52 23.53 -2.31
C GLN A 210 -6.40 22.29 -3.17
N VAL A 211 -7.19 21.28 -2.84
CA VAL A 211 -7.28 20.02 -3.59
C VAL A 211 -8.75 19.72 -3.82
N ILE A 212 -9.12 19.48 -5.07
CA ILE A 212 -10.48 19.14 -5.49
C ILE A 212 -10.47 17.77 -6.16
N TRP A 213 -11.33 16.88 -5.68
CA TRP A 213 -11.65 15.59 -6.27
C TRP A 213 -13.02 15.69 -6.95
N LYS A 214 -13.01 15.65 -8.28
CA LYS A 214 -14.23 15.60 -9.09
C LYS A 214 -14.71 14.16 -9.23
N ILE A 215 -15.93 13.89 -8.78
CA ILE A 215 -16.62 12.60 -8.91
C ILE A 215 -17.63 12.74 -10.04
N ASN A 216 -17.45 11.97 -11.11
CA ASN A 216 -18.37 11.95 -12.25
C ASN A 216 -19.45 10.87 -12.06
N LYS A 217 -20.57 11.02 -12.78
CA LYS A 217 -21.74 10.12 -12.72
C LYS A 217 -22.27 9.94 -11.29
N ILE A 218 -22.32 11.03 -10.53
CA ILE A 218 -22.66 10.98 -9.10
C ILE A 218 -24.09 10.45 -8.87
N SER A 219 -25.02 10.70 -9.79
CA SER A 219 -26.38 10.15 -9.69
C SER A 219 -26.40 8.61 -9.72
N GLU A 220 -25.51 7.98 -10.49
CA GLU A 220 -25.33 6.54 -10.54
C GLU A 220 -24.63 6.03 -9.28
N CYS A 221 -23.57 6.71 -8.82
CA CYS A 221 -22.94 6.40 -7.54
C CYS A 221 -23.96 6.43 -6.40
N MET A 222 -24.83 7.43 -6.33
CA MET A 222 -25.86 7.51 -5.29
C MET A 222 -26.86 6.35 -5.32
N LYS A 223 -27.14 5.74 -6.49
CA LYS A 223 -28.02 4.56 -6.56
C LYS A 223 -27.31 3.31 -6.04
N ASN A 224 -26.02 3.18 -6.33
CA ASN A 224 -25.25 1.97 -6.08
C ASN A 224 -24.60 1.93 -4.69
N TYR A 225 -24.28 3.08 -4.10
CA TYR A 225 -23.61 3.19 -2.81
C TYR A 225 -24.63 3.49 -1.70
N PRO A 226 -25.20 2.50 -1.00
CA PRO A 226 -26.17 2.75 0.05
C PRO A 226 -25.54 3.52 1.22
N ARG A 227 -26.39 4.10 2.07
CA ARG A 227 -25.96 4.76 3.31
C ARG A 227 -24.97 3.89 4.10
N GLY A 228 -23.92 4.53 4.60
CA GLY A 228 -22.81 3.88 5.28
C GLY A 228 -21.71 3.38 4.34
N SER A 229 -21.89 3.47 3.03
CA SER A 229 -20.84 3.18 2.03
C SER A 229 -20.13 4.47 1.63
N SER A 230 -18.80 4.49 1.76
CA SER A 230 -17.94 5.59 1.31
C SER A 230 -17.25 5.28 0.00
N MET A 231 -16.88 6.35 -0.70
CA MET A 231 -15.88 6.39 -1.76
C MET A 231 -14.65 7.13 -1.24
N CYS A 232 -13.45 6.69 -1.61
CA CYS A 232 -12.21 7.34 -1.21
C CYS A 232 -11.50 7.96 -2.41
N SER A 233 -10.87 9.12 -2.21
CA SER A 233 -9.89 9.64 -3.16
C SER A 233 -8.62 8.78 -3.13
N LYS A 234 -7.76 8.97 -4.13
CA LYS A 234 -6.35 8.63 -3.97
C LYS A 234 -5.75 9.42 -2.80
N SER A 235 -4.76 8.86 -2.12
CA SER A 235 -3.94 9.65 -1.22
C SER A 235 -3.18 10.73 -1.99
N PHE A 236 -3.02 11.91 -1.38
CA PHE A 236 -2.34 13.04 -1.99
C PHE A 236 -1.53 13.82 -0.96
N THR A 237 -0.69 14.72 -1.47
CA THR A 237 0.15 15.61 -0.67
C THR A 237 -0.26 17.06 -0.95
N ALA A 238 -0.46 17.85 0.11
CA ALA A 238 -0.80 19.27 0.01
C ALA A 238 -0.41 20.01 1.28
N GLY A 239 -0.04 21.28 1.16
CA GLY A 239 0.31 22.14 2.31
C GLY A 239 1.47 21.60 3.15
N GLY A 240 2.37 20.83 2.53
CA GLY A 240 3.49 20.15 3.20
C GLY A 240 3.08 18.93 4.04
N ILE A 241 1.86 18.43 3.89
CA ILE A 241 1.35 17.23 4.55
C ILE A 241 1.16 16.15 3.49
N SER A 242 1.85 15.02 3.66
CA SER A 242 1.70 13.84 2.80
C SER A 242 0.60 12.92 3.28
N GLU A 243 0.09 12.10 2.35
CA GLU A 243 -0.82 10.97 2.64
C GLU A 243 -2.19 11.41 3.21
N ILE A 244 -2.67 12.56 2.77
CA ILE A 244 -4.05 13.01 3.02
C ILE A 244 -4.98 12.18 2.12
N LEU A 245 -6.13 11.78 2.63
CA LEU A 245 -7.17 11.09 1.86
C LEU A 245 -8.55 11.66 2.17
N MET A 246 -9.38 11.83 1.15
CA MET A 246 -10.78 12.22 1.27
C MET A 246 -11.66 10.98 1.29
N GLU A 247 -12.56 10.89 2.27
CA GLU A 247 -13.56 9.83 2.39
C GLU A 247 -14.96 10.45 2.34
N PHE A 248 -15.67 10.18 1.24
CA PHE A 248 -16.97 10.78 0.93
C PHE A 248 -18.08 9.74 0.97
N TYR A 249 -19.16 10.03 1.69
CA TYR A 249 -20.36 9.18 1.75
C TYR A 249 -21.51 9.91 1.05
N PRO A 250 -21.79 9.59 -0.22
CA PRO A 250 -22.79 10.34 -1.01
C PRO A 250 -24.20 10.25 -0.41
N ASN A 251 -24.56 9.11 0.19
CA ASN A 251 -25.83 8.89 0.89
C ASN A 251 -25.72 8.96 2.42
N GLY A 252 -24.67 9.61 2.91
CA GLY A 252 -24.38 9.72 4.34
C GLY A 252 -23.72 8.47 4.93
N SER A 253 -23.00 8.68 6.01
CA SER A 253 -22.41 7.62 6.83
C SER A 253 -23.48 6.94 7.71
N GLN A 254 -23.07 5.90 8.45
CA GLN A 254 -23.96 5.24 9.41
C GLN A 254 -24.43 6.17 10.55
N ILE A 255 -23.64 7.19 10.88
CA ILE A 255 -23.90 8.12 11.98
C ILE A 255 -24.51 9.46 11.52
N THR A 256 -24.69 9.66 10.22
CA THR A 256 -25.50 10.76 9.68
C THR A 256 -26.87 10.72 10.33
N LYS A 257 -27.45 11.86 10.68
CA LYS A 257 -28.79 11.95 11.27
C LYS A 257 -29.79 12.54 10.30
N LYS A 258 -29.35 13.42 9.40
CA LYS A 258 -30.21 14.12 8.45
C LYS A 258 -30.37 13.30 7.17
N ASP A 259 -31.62 13.04 6.77
CA ASP A 259 -31.90 12.35 5.53
C ASP A 259 -31.47 13.19 4.32
N GLY A 260 -30.97 12.52 3.27
CA GLY A 260 -30.43 13.16 2.07
C GLY A 260 -29.13 13.97 2.24
N HIS A 261 -28.54 13.98 3.45
CA HIS A 261 -27.23 14.59 3.67
C HIS A 261 -26.09 13.64 3.34
N CYS A 262 -25.03 14.16 2.70
CA CYS A 262 -23.77 13.45 2.58
C CYS A 262 -22.91 13.58 3.85
N SER A 263 -21.92 12.70 3.99
CA SER A 263 -20.84 12.87 4.96
C SER A 263 -19.51 13.04 4.26
N PHE A 264 -18.60 13.78 4.89
CA PHE A 264 -17.28 13.99 4.36
C PHE A 264 -16.24 14.01 5.47
N TYR A 265 -15.23 13.16 5.33
CA TYR A 265 -14.13 12.97 6.27
C TYR A 265 -12.78 13.06 5.56
N LEU A 266 -11.77 13.42 6.34
CA LEU A 266 -10.37 13.31 5.95
C LEU A 266 -9.71 12.23 6.78
N ARG A 267 -8.78 11.51 6.17
CA ARG A 267 -7.81 10.66 6.85
C ARG A 267 -6.42 11.25 6.61
N CYS A 268 -5.58 11.20 7.64
CA CYS A 268 -4.20 11.66 7.61
C CYS A 268 -3.37 10.80 8.57
N PRO A 269 -2.04 10.77 8.41
CA PRO A 269 -1.15 10.11 9.34
C PRO A 269 -1.28 10.63 10.78
N ASP A 270 -0.99 9.75 11.73
CA ASP A 270 -1.00 10.07 13.16
C ASP A 270 0.02 11.20 13.48
N GLY A 271 -0.35 12.11 14.37
CA GLY A 271 0.45 13.27 14.78
C GLY A 271 0.31 14.51 13.89
N VAL A 272 -0.43 14.42 12.77
CA VAL A 272 -0.64 15.58 11.88
C VAL A 272 -1.69 16.53 12.47
N SER A 273 -1.39 17.82 12.50
CA SER A 273 -2.37 18.87 12.77
C SER A 273 -2.57 19.78 11.55
N MET A 274 -3.81 20.17 11.29
CA MET A 274 -4.13 21.11 10.22
C MET A 274 -5.32 22.01 10.54
N ILE A 275 -5.35 23.15 9.87
CA ILE A 275 -6.52 24.02 9.76
C ILE A 275 -7.07 23.86 8.34
N VAL A 276 -8.30 23.35 8.22
CA VAL A 276 -8.86 22.94 6.94
C VAL A 276 -10.30 23.41 6.76
N THR A 277 -10.65 23.84 5.56
CA THR A 277 -12.03 24.00 5.12
C THR A 277 -12.39 22.83 4.22
N LEU A 278 -13.46 22.13 4.56
CA LEU A 278 -14.02 21.04 3.77
C LEU A 278 -14.99 21.59 2.72
N ILE A 279 -15.00 21.01 1.53
CA ILE A 279 -15.76 21.47 0.36
C ILE A 279 -16.56 20.30 -0.22
N VAL A 280 -17.86 20.51 -0.45
CA VAL A 280 -18.72 19.63 -1.26
C VAL A 280 -19.57 20.55 -2.14
N GLY A 281 -19.36 20.50 -3.46
CA GLY A 281 -19.96 21.42 -4.42
C GLY A 281 -19.66 22.89 -4.08
N LYS A 282 -20.71 23.69 -3.95
CA LYS A 282 -20.65 25.10 -3.52
C LYS A 282 -20.56 25.24 -2.00
N THR A 283 -20.94 24.21 -1.23
CA THR A 283 -20.91 24.26 0.23
C THR A 283 -19.49 24.15 0.78
N ARG A 284 -19.14 25.08 1.68
CA ARG A 284 -17.85 25.12 2.40
C ARG A 284 -18.08 25.09 3.90
N LYS A 285 -17.33 24.26 4.63
CA LYS A 285 -17.38 24.18 6.09
C LYS A 285 -15.98 24.25 6.68
N GLY A 286 -15.70 25.33 7.38
CA GLY A 286 -14.44 25.59 8.06
C GLY A 286 -14.22 27.08 8.30
N PRO A 287 -13.03 27.47 8.77
CA PRO A 287 -11.90 26.60 9.06
C PRO A 287 -12.12 25.70 10.29
N ILE A 288 -11.71 24.43 10.17
CA ILE A 288 -11.73 23.43 11.24
C ILE A 288 -10.29 23.17 11.65
N LYS A 289 -9.95 23.42 12.91
CA LYS A 289 -8.67 22.99 13.48
C LYS A 289 -8.81 21.53 13.94
N THR A 290 -7.98 20.65 13.41
CA THR A 290 -8.01 19.22 13.73
C THR A 290 -6.60 18.66 13.88
N THR A 291 -6.44 17.69 14.77
CA THR A 291 -5.23 16.87 14.93
C THR A 291 -5.63 15.43 14.68
N PHE A 292 -4.82 14.62 14.00
CA PHE A 292 -5.09 13.21 13.75
C PHE A 292 -4.27 12.37 14.73
N ASP A 293 -4.90 11.90 15.80
CA ASP A 293 -4.23 11.14 16.87
C ASP A 293 -4.37 9.63 16.67
N THR A 294 -5.23 9.22 15.74
CA THR A 294 -5.48 7.84 15.34
C THR A 294 -5.79 7.80 13.85
N ALA A 295 -5.73 6.60 13.26
CA ALA A 295 -6.06 6.36 11.85
C ALA A 295 -7.56 6.58 11.49
N SER A 296 -8.40 7.03 12.44
CA SER A 296 -9.81 7.29 12.16
C SER A 296 -10.00 8.60 11.39
N GLY A 297 -10.96 8.60 10.47
CA GLY A 297 -11.30 9.79 9.70
C GLY A 297 -11.90 10.89 10.58
N LYS A 298 -11.49 12.15 10.38
CA LYS A 298 -12.07 13.33 11.02
C LYS A 298 -12.84 14.17 10.00
N GLY A 299 -14.07 14.52 10.32
CA GLY A 299 -15.00 15.10 9.35
C GLY A 299 -16.38 15.40 9.92
N LEU A 300 -17.35 15.55 9.04
CA LEU A 300 -18.72 15.93 9.39
C LEU A 300 -19.73 14.89 8.86
N PRO A 301 -20.52 14.24 9.75
CA PRO A 301 -21.51 13.25 9.36
C PRO A 301 -22.72 13.86 8.63
N ASP A 302 -23.15 15.05 9.04
CA ASP A 302 -24.24 15.80 8.42
C ASP A 302 -23.67 17.00 7.64
N PHE A 303 -22.97 16.74 6.53
CA PHE A 303 -22.26 17.78 5.78
C PHE A 303 -23.25 18.71 5.07
N CYS A 304 -23.88 18.29 3.98
CA CYS A 304 -24.87 19.11 3.28
C CYS A 304 -25.89 18.22 2.56
N PRO A 305 -27.06 18.75 2.16
CA PRO A 305 -27.96 18.06 1.25
C PRO A 305 -27.23 17.81 -0.07
N VAL A 306 -26.98 16.55 -0.42
CA VAL A 306 -26.09 16.23 -1.54
C VAL A 306 -26.64 16.70 -2.90
N LYS A 307 -27.97 16.66 -3.08
CA LYS A 307 -28.64 17.03 -4.33
C LYS A 307 -28.46 18.50 -4.72
N ASP A 308 -28.25 19.37 -3.73
CA ASP A 308 -28.08 20.80 -3.93
C ASP A 308 -26.66 21.17 -4.40
N GLU A 309 -25.74 20.22 -4.31
CA GLU A 309 -24.31 20.36 -4.59
C GLU A 309 -23.87 19.67 -5.88
N ILE A 310 -24.75 18.87 -6.50
CA ILE A 310 -24.48 18.21 -7.78
C ILE A 310 -24.51 19.24 -8.90
N ASN A 311 -23.50 19.21 -9.75
CA ASN A 311 -23.56 19.81 -11.06
C ASN A 311 -24.36 18.90 -12.00
N TRP A 312 -25.61 19.30 -12.29
CA TRP A 312 -26.52 18.52 -13.11
C TRP A 312 -26.22 18.61 -14.62
N ASP A 313 -25.37 19.54 -15.05
CA ASP A 313 -25.00 19.68 -16.46
C ASP A 313 -24.11 18.50 -16.94
N ASP A 314 -23.25 17.99 -16.07
CA ASP A 314 -22.32 16.89 -16.37
C ASP A 314 -22.41 15.71 -15.39
N ASP A 315 -23.45 15.68 -14.55
CA ASP A 315 -23.69 14.69 -13.49
C ASP A 315 -22.44 14.47 -12.62
N SER A 316 -21.85 15.55 -12.12
CA SER A 316 -20.65 15.49 -11.30
C SER A 316 -20.80 16.23 -9.97
N ILE A 317 -19.97 15.88 -9.01
CA ILE A 317 -19.84 16.62 -7.75
C ILE A 317 -18.36 16.81 -7.42
N GLU A 318 -18.02 17.98 -6.90
CA GLU A 318 -16.68 18.29 -6.42
C GLU A 318 -16.61 18.10 -4.91
N VAL A 319 -15.66 17.30 -4.44
CA VAL A 319 -15.34 17.11 -3.02
C VAL A 319 -13.92 17.57 -2.81
N GLY A 320 -13.64 18.41 -1.82
CA GLY A 320 -12.34 19.04 -1.73
C GLY A 320 -11.96 19.57 -0.37
N ILE A 321 -10.72 19.99 -0.26
CA ILE A 321 -10.22 20.68 0.93
C ILE A 321 -9.48 21.96 0.55
N GLU A 322 -9.49 22.90 1.48
CA GLU A 322 -8.65 24.08 1.46
C GLU A 322 -7.88 24.15 2.78
N LEU A 323 -6.56 23.97 2.71
CA LEU A 323 -5.63 24.04 3.81
C LEU A 323 -5.21 25.48 4.09
N GLN A 324 -5.33 25.89 5.35
CA GLN A 324 -4.89 27.19 5.83
C GLN A 324 -3.56 27.09 6.59
N ASN A 325 -2.89 25.95 6.52
CA ASN A 325 -1.58 25.73 7.12
C ASN A 325 -0.54 26.65 6.47
N ARG A 326 -0.29 27.80 7.08
CA ARG A 326 0.91 28.59 6.80
C ARG A 326 2.05 27.94 7.59
N PRO A 327 3.12 27.43 6.94
CA PRO A 327 4.29 26.96 7.67
C PRO A 327 4.87 28.14 8.46
N SER A 328 4.65 28.17 9.76
CA SER A 328 5.20 29.17 10.68
C SER A 328 6.36 28.54 11.44
N LYS A 329 7.41 28.13 10.72
CA LYS A 329 8.71 27.89 11.35
C LYS A 329 9.44 29.23 11.43
N VAL A 330 9.46 29.83 12.61
CA VAL A 330 10.42 30.89 12.94
C VAL A 330 11.74 30.21 13.28
N LEU A 331 12.73 30.33 12.40
CA LEU A 331 14.08 29.86 12.66
C LEU A 331 14.84 30.99 13.38
N THR A 332 14.89 30.92 14.70
CA THR A 332 15.74 31.85 15.47
C THR A 332 17.16 31.30 15.47
N LEU A 333 18.06 31.96 14.72
CA LEU A 333 19.49 31.70 14.80
C LEU A 333 20.07 32.57 15.91
N THR A 334 20.62 31.96 16.95
CA THR A 334 21.45 32.65 17.94
C THR A 334 22.92 32.53 17.53
N SER A 335 23.62 33.65 17.49
CA SER A 335 25.08 33.73 17.28
C SER A 335 25.86 33.21 18.47
#